data_AF-A0A382J702-F1
#
_entry.id   AF-A0A382J702-F1
#
_cell.length_a   1.000
_cell.length_b   1.000
_cell.length_c   1.000
_cell.angle_alpha   90.00
_cell.angle_beta   90.00
_cell.angle_gamma   90.00
#
_symmetry.space_group_name_H-M   'P 1'
#
loop_
_entity.id
_entity.type
_entity.pdbx_description
1 polymer ?
#
loop_
_entity_poly.entity_id
_entity_poly.type
_entity_poly.pdbx_seq_one_letter_code
_entity_poly.pdbx_strand_id
1 'polypeptide(L)' 'TGFDKAYGGTQTEQAKEIWNFTKVNFSNIANEIGALGIRVEKPGDFNSALDQALSANRPVIIDVVTDVDAIAPIAVT' A
#
# COMPACT_ATOMS: atom_id res chain seq x y z
N THR A 1 -17.41 8.43 -5.61
CA THR A 1 -16.37 7.79 -4.74
C THR A 1 -15.99 8.75 -3.61
N GLY A 2 -15.05 8.38 -2.73
CA GLY A 2 -14.48 9.35 -1.77
C GLY A 2 -13.82 10.55 -2.45
N PHE A 3 -13.23 10.33 -3.63
CA PHE A 3 -12.56 11.36 -4.42
C PHE A 3 -13.52 12.42 -4.98
N ASP A 4 -14.68 12.02 -5.52
CA ASP A 4 -15.67 12.99 -6.04
C ASP A 4 -16.18 13.96 -4.94
N LYS A 5 -16.27 13.47 -3.70
CA LYS A 5 -16.62 14.31 -2.54
C LYS A 5 -15.49 15.28 -2.16
N ALA A 6 -14.25 14.83 -2.24
CA ALA A 6 -13.08 15.64 -1.86
C ALA A 6 -12.73 16.72 -2.90
N TYR A 7 -12.91 16.41 -4.18
CA TYR A 7 -12.46 17.25 -5.30
C TYR A 7 -13.60 17.87 -6.12
N GLY A 8 -14.85 17.54 -5.80
CA GLY A 8 -16.04 18.16 -6.41
C GLY A 8 -16.40 17.58 -7.78
N GLY A 9 -17.50 16.82 -7.83
CA GLY A 9 -18.02 16.24 -9.07
C GLY A 9 -17.22 15.02 -9.56
N THR A 10 -17.65 14.44 -10.68
CA THR A 10 -17.03 13.26 -11.27
C THR A 10 -15.63 13.57 -11.80
N GLN A 11 -14.62 12.87 -11.28
CA GLN A 11 -13.22 13.10 -11.67
C GLN A 11 -12.91 12.59 -13.09
N THR A 12 -12.14 13.37 -13.86
CA THR A 12 -11.58 12.93 -15.15
C THR A 12 -10.30 12.10 -14.94
N GLU A 13 -9.87 11.35 -15.96
CA GLU A 13 -8.62 10.58 -15.86
C GLU A 13 -7.38 11.46 -15.62
N GLN A 14 -7.31 12.63 -16.27
CA GLN A 14 -6.21 13.59 -16.06
C GLN A 14 -6.21 14.18 -14.64
N ALA A 15 -7.39 14.36 -14.04
CA ALA A 15 -7.47 14.81 -12.65
C ALA A 15 -6.92 13.75 -11.67
N LYS A 16 -7.07 12.46 -11.98
CA LYS A 16 -6.51 11.37 -11.17
C LYS A 16 -4.97 11.37 -11.17
N GLU A 17 -4.33 11.81 -12.25
CA GLU A 17 -2.87 11.84 -12.36
C GLU A 17 -2.20 12.83 -11.40
N ILE A 18 -2.92 13.87 -10.95
CA ILE A 18 -2.36 14.93 -10.10
C ILE A 18 -2.14 14.45 -8.66
N TRP A 19 -2.94 13.49 -8.19
CA TRP A 19 -2.89 13.01 -6.81
C TRP A 19 -2.54 11.52 -6.69
N ASN A 20 -2.57 10.75 -7.78
CA ASN A 20 -2.08 9.37 -7.76
C ASN A 20 -0.58 9.34 -7.54
N PHE A 21 -0.16 8.78 -6.41
CA PHE A 21 1.24 8.42 -6.21
C PHE A 21 1.66 7.38 -7.26
N THR A 22 2.91 7.47 -7.70
CA THR A 22 3.48 6.49 -8.61
C THR A 22 3.61 5.12 -7.93
N LYS A 23 3.56 4.05 -8.72
CA LYS A 23 3.78 2.70 -8.22
C LYS A 23 5.27 2.52 -7.89
N VAL A 24 5.61 2.62 -6.62
CA VAL A 24 6.97 2.40 -6.10
C VAL A 24 7.03 1.02 -5.44
N ASN A 25 8.13 0.29 -5.67
CA ASN A 25 8.42 -0.95 -4.96
C ASN A 25 9.33 -0.63 -3.77
N PHE A 26 8.73 -0.47 -2.59
CA PHE A 26 9.47 -0.14 -1.38
C PHE A 26 10.29 -1.30 -0.85
N SER A 27 9.92 -2.55 -1.17
CA SER A 27 10.71 -3.72 -0.81
C SER A 27 12.10 -3.71 -1.48
N ASN A 28 12.20 -3.24 -2.73
CA ASN A 28 13.49 -3.11 -3.41
C ASN A 28 14.37 -2.07 -2.72
N ILE A 29 13.82 -0.89 -2.42
CA ILE A 29 14.52 0.18 -1.71
C ILE A 29 15.01 -0.32 -0.35
N ALA A 30 14.16 -1.05 0.39
CA ALA A 30 14.52 -1.64 1.67
C ALA A 30 15.74 -2.57 1.55
N ASN A 31 15.76 -3.43 0.53
CA ASN A 31 16.88 -4.33 0.27
C ASN A 31 18.17 -3.56 -0.07
N GLU A 32 18.07 -2.49 -0.88
CA GLU A 32 19.22 -1.64 -1.27
C GLU A 32 19.86 -0.91 -0.09
N ILE A 33 19.07 -0.50 0.91
CA ILE A 33 19.57 0.20 2.12
C ILE A 33 19.96 -0.76 3.26
N GLY A 34 19.99 -2.07 3.01
CA GLY A 34 20.41 -3.06 3.98
C GLY A 34 19.34 -3.50 4.99
N ALA A 35 18.07 -3.21 4.74
CA ALA A 35 16.94 -3.87 5.41
C ALA A 35 16.53 -5.15 4.64
N LEU A 36 15.60 -5.92 5.19
CA LEU A 36 14.89 -6.97 4.46
C LEU A 36 13.60 -6.36 3.89
N GLY A 37 13.44 -6.39 2.57
CA GLY A 37 12.20 -5.99 1.91
C GLY A 37 11.36 -7.20 1.53
N ILE A 38 10.08 -7.18 1.90
CA ILE A 38 9.09 -8.19 1.52
C ILE A 38 7.91 -7.46 0.87
N ARG A 39 7.50 -7.88 -0.34
CA ARG A 39 6.34 -7.30 -1.02
C ARG A 39 5.18 -8.28 -0.98
N VAL A 40 4.01 -7.79 -0.55
CA VAL A 40 2.76 -8.56 -0.46
C VAL A 40 1.78 -7.98 -1.48
N GLU A 41 1.44 -8.77 -2.50
CA GLU A 41 0.48 -8.38 -3.54
C GLU A 41 -0.86 -9.12 -3.43
N LYS A 42 -0.92 -10.17 -2.59
CA LYS A 42 -2.14 -10.94 -2.33
C LYS A 42 -2.43 -10.91 -0.83
N PRO A 43 -3.69 -10.66 -0.41
CA PRO A 43 -4.04 -10.61 1.01
C PRO A 43 -3.65 -11.86 1.80
N GLY A 44 -3.75 -13.05 1.18
CA GLY A 44 -3.41 -14.33 1.81
C GLY A 44 -1.93 -14.49 2.19
N ASP A 45 -1.04 -13.71 1.57
CA ASP A 45 0.40 -13.84 1.78
C ASP A 45 0.90 -13.01 2.97
N PHE A 46 0.04 -12.13 3.53
CA PHE A 46 0.45 -11.20 4.58
C PHE A 46 0.89 -11.91 5.87
N ASN A 47 0.17 -12.95 6.31
CA ASN A 47 0.53 -13.68 7.53
C ASN A 47 1.93 -14.30 7.42
N SER A 48 2.24 -14.94 6.29
CA SER A 48 3.57 -15.51 6.06
C SER A 48 4.66 -14.44 5.99
N ALA A 49 4.37 -13.28 5.40
CA ALA A 49 5.30 -12.15 5.34
C ALA A 49 5.58 -11.57 6.74
N LEU A 50 4.54 -11.47 7.58
CA LEU A 50 4.66 -11.01 8.95
C LEU A 50 5.48 -11.98 9.81
N ASP A 51 5.23 -13.28 9.68
CA ASP A 51 6.01 -14.32 10.39
C ASP A 51 7.51 -14.25 10.01
N GLN A 52 7.80 -14.09 8.71
CA GLN A 52 9.16 -13.91 8.22
C GLN A 52 9.79 -12.64 8.77
N ALA A 53 9.05 -11.53 8.81
CA ALA A 53 9.53 -10.25 9.28
C ALA A 53 9.86 -10.28 10.79
N LEU A 54 8.98 -10.86 11.60
CA LEU A 54 9.17 -11.00 13.05
C LEU A 54 10.33 -11.94 13.39
N SER A 55 10.57 -12.96 12.55
CA SER A 55 11.69 -13.89 12.71
C SER A 55 13.03 -13.31 12.23
N ALA A 56 13.01 -12.18 11.52
CA ALA A 56 14.22 -11.58 10.99
C ALA A 56 14.98 -10.84 12.10
N ASN A 57 16.24 -11.21 12.31
CA ASN A 57 17.14 -10.48 13.23
C ASN A 57 17.75 -9.22 12.58
N ARG A 58 16.94 -8.46 11.83
CA ARG A 58 17.32 -7.23 11.11
C ARG A 58 16.07 -6.40 10.79
N PRO A 59 16.18 -5.09 10.51
CA PRO A 59 15.05 -4.27 10.10
C PRO A 59 14.35 -4.85 8.87
N VAL A 60 13.01 -4.82 8.88
CA VAL A 60 12.17 -5.35 7.79
C VAL A 60 11.15 -4.30 7.37
N ILE A 61 10.97 -4.15 6.05
CA ILE A 61 9.87 -3.39 5.46
C ILE A 61 8.96 -4.39 4.74
N ILE A 62 7.70 -4.46 5.17
CA ILE A 62 6.64 -5.18 4.46
C ILE A 62 5.87 -4.17 3.61
N ASP A 63 6.08 -4.21 2.29
CA ASP A 63 5.40 -3.39 1.29
C ASP A 63 4.08 -4.07 0.89
N VAL A 64 2.97 -3.62 1.47
CA VAL A 64 1.63 -4.20 1.26
C VAL A 64 0.88 -3.41 0.19
N VAL A 65 0.66 -4.04 -0.96
CA VAL A 65 -0.12 -3.46 -2.06
C VAL A 65 -1.59 -3.66 -1.77
N THR A 66 -2.34 -2.56 -1.79
CA THR A 66 -3.80 -2.56 -1.55
C THR A 66 -4.53 -1.98 -2.75
N ASP A 67 -5.83 -2.28 -2.82
CA ASP A 67 -6.72 -1.69 -3.81
C ASP A 67 -7.05 -0.23 -3.40
N VAL A 68 -6.81 0.72 -4.30
CA VAL A 68 -7.08 2.15 -4.08
C VAL A 68 -8.58 2.45 -3.95
N ASP A 69 -9.42 1.59 -4.50
CA ASP A 69 -10.87 1.73 -4.46
C ASP A 69 -11.49 1.05 -3.21
N ALA A 70 -10.68 0.38 -2.38
CA ALA A 70 -11.14 -0.21 -1.13
C ALA A 70 -11.44 0.89 -0.08
N ILE A 71 -12.73 1.15 0.15
CA ILE A 71 -13.20 2.14 1.12
C ILE A 71 -13.44 1.45 2.47
N ALA A 72 -12.80 1.96 3.53
CA ALA A 72 -13.09 1.51 4.88
C ALA A 72 -14.55 1.78 5.25
N PRO A 73 -15.24 0.85 5.96
CA PRO A 73 -16.57 1.11 6.45
C PRO A 73 -16.57 2.33 7.40
N ILE A 74 -17.65 3.09 7.38
CA ILE A 74 -17.86 4.19 8.32
C ILE A 74 -17.79 3.68 9.75
N ALA A 75 -17.07 4.39 10.62
CA ALA A 75 -17.02 4.08 12.04
C ALA A 75 -18.46 4.03 12.59
N VAL A 76 -18.79 2.94 13.29
CA VAL A 76 -20.12 2.76 13.88
C VAL A 76 -20.37 3.91 14.86
N THR A 77 -21.55 4.52 14.77
CA THR A 77 -22.01 5.57 15.71
C THR A 77 -22.81 4.95 16.84
#